data_AF-A0A329PJW3-F1
#
_entry.id   AF-A0A329PJW3-F1
#
_cell.length_a   1.000
_cell.length_b   1.000
_cell.length_c   1.000
_cell.angle_alpha   90.00
_cell.angle_beta   90.00
_cell.angle_gamma   90.00
#
_symmetry.space_group_name_H-M   'P 1'
#
loop_
_entity.id
_entity.type
_entity.pdbx_description
1 polymer ?
#
loop_
_entity_poly.entity_id
_entity_poly.type
_entity_poly.pdbx_seq_one_letter_code
_entity_poly.pdbx_strand_id
1 'polypeptide(L)'
;MIKTLTQTTEYYCSTEEEANQVIEERKKELSKVIGDRRLGELVKQTIEAKTSSDYEYTKLTLKEEYNLPLDLAKNDPKDDVHPDNVELFPIEGEANV
;
A
#
# COMPACT_ATOMS: atom_id res chain seq x y z
N MET A 1 -7.67 7.87 5.70
CA MET A 1 -7.80 7.34 4.32
C MET A 1 -6.57 6.49 4.06
N ILE A 2 -6.70 5.22 3.68
CA ILE A 2 -5.55 4.37 3.33
C ILE A 2 -5.26 4.61 1.85
N LYS A 3 -4.03 4.97 1.48
CA LYS A 3 -3.61 5.00 0.07
C LYS A 3 -3.13 3.61 -0.29
N THR A 4 -3.80 2.98 -1.25
CA THR A 4 -3.35 1.72 -1.84
C THR A 4 -2.44 2.02 -3.02
N LEU A 5 -1.28 1.36 -3.08
CA LEU A 5 -0.37 1.43 -4.21
C LEU A 5 -0.50 0.14 -5.01
N THR A 6 -0.91 0.25 -6.26
CA THR A 6 -0.93 -0.89 -7.19
C THR A 6 0.36 -0.92 -8.01
N GLN A 7 1.06 -2.05 -7.99
CA GLN A 7 2.27 -2.28 -8.78
C GLN A 7 2.09 -3.52 -9.66
N THR A 8 2.58 -3.44 -10.89
CA THR A 8 2.71 -4.60 -11.78
C THR A 8 4.19 -4.90 -11.97
N THR A 9 4.59 -6.12 -11.67
CA THR A 9 5.99 -6.59 -11.78
C THR A 9 6.05 -7.76 -12.75
N GLU A 10 7.00 -7.71 -13.67
CA GLU A 10 7.23 -8.76 -14.67
C GLU A 10 8.55 -9.47 -14.38
N TYR A 11 8.51 -10.80 -14.31
CA TYR A 11 9.65 -11.68 -14.13
C TYR A 11 9.81 -12.56 -15.36
N TYR A 12 11.06 -12.81 -15.74
CA TYR A 12 11.43 -13.68 -16.85
C TYR A 12 12.17 -14.87 -16.26
N CYS A 13 11.47 -16.00 -16.16
CA CYS A 13 11.96 -17.24 -15.56
C CYS A 13 12.33 -18.24 -16.66
N SER A 14 13.22 -19.19 -16.36
CA SER A 14 13.60 -20.25 -17.30
C SER A 14 12.56 -21.38 -17.29
N THR A 15 11.91 -21.61 -16.15
CA THR A 15 10.89 -22.66 -15.98
C THR A 15 9.64 -22.16 -15.26
N GLU A 16 8.55 -22.92 -15.36
CA GLU A 16 7.33 -22.68 -14.59
C GLU A 16 7.55 -22.90 -13.08
N GLU A 17 8.43 -23.83 -12.69
CA GLU A 17 8.78 -24.07 -11.28
C GLU A 17 9.43 -22.83 -10.64
N GLU A 18 10.35 -22.17 -11.35
CA GLU A 18 10.94 -20.91 -10.90
C GLU A 18 9.89 -19.81 -10.74
N ALA A 19 8.96 -19.69 -11.70
CA ALA A 19 7.87 -18.73 -11.61
C ALA A 19 6.97 -18.99 -10.38
N ASN A 20 6.69 -20.26 -10.08
CA ASN A 20 5.91 -20.64 -8.90
C ASN A 20 6.66 -20.35 -7.60
N GLN A 21 7.97 -20.56 -7.55
CA GLN A 21 8.78 -20.20 -6.38
C GLN A 21 8.71 -18.69 -6.11
N VAL A 22 8.86 -17.85 -7.15
CA VAL A 22 8.72 -16.39 -7.02
C VAL A 22 7.33 -16.03 -6.50
N ILE A 23 6.26 -16.66 -6.99
CA ILE A 23 4.90 -16.44 -6.48
C ILE A 23 4.80 -16.74 -4.98
N GLU A 24 5.35 -17.87 -4.53
CA GLU A 24 5.30 -18.28 -3.12
C GLU A 24 6.07 -17.31 -2.21
N GLU A 25 7.28 -16.92 -2.62
CA GLU A 25 8.07 -15.93 -1.89
C GLU A 25 7.33 -14.59 -1.79
N ARG A 26 6.79 -14.10 -2.91
CA ARG A 26 6.03 -12.84 -2.95
C ARG A 26 4.77 -12.89 -2.09
N LYS A 27 4.01 -14.00 -2.12
CA LYS A 27 2.86 -14.20 -1.22
C LYS A 27 3.28 -14.13 0.24
N LYS A 28 4.40 -14.74 0.61
CA LYS A 28 4.93 -14.73 1.97
C LYS A 28 5.34 -13.32 2.40
N GLU A 29 5.98 -12.56 1.52
CA GLU A 29 6.38 -11.17 1.79
C GLU A 29 5.17 -10.24 1.95
N LEU A 30 4.18 -10.32 1.06
CA LEU A 30 2.97 -9.49 1.13
C LEU A 30 2.10 -9.83 2.34
N SER A 31 2.05 -11.12 2.71
CA SER A 31 1.33 -11.59 3.90
C SER A 31 2.05 -11.24 5.21
N LYS A 32 3.27 -10.71 5.14
CA LYS A 32 4.01 -10.30 6.34
C LYS A 32 3.26 -9.17 7.03
N VAL A 33 3.05 -9.35 8.32
CA VAL A 33 2.44 -8.34 9.20
C VAL A 33 3.58 -7.52 9.80
N ILE A 34 3.52 -6.21 9.66
CA ILE A 34 4.44 -5.26 10.30
C ILE A 34 3.60 -4.38 11.22
N GLY A 35 3.81 -4.51 12.54
CA GLY A 35 2.91 -3.92 13.54
C GLY A 35 1.53 -4.58 13.50
N ASP A 36 0.48 -3.79 13.33
CA ASP A 36 -0.91 -4.26 13.24
C ASP A 36 -1.44 -4.39 11.79
N ARG A 37 -0.57 -4.25 10.78
CA ARG A 37 -1.00 -4.15 9.36
C ARG A 37 -0.28 -5.14 8.46
N ARG A 38 -1.02 -5.71 7.49
CA ARG A 38 -0.45 -6.48 6.38
C ARG A 38 0.18 -5.53 5.37
N LEU A 39 1.34 -5.91 4.85
CA LEU A 39 2.11 -5.11 3.90
C LEU A 39 1.36 -4.92 2.58
N GLY A 40 0.62 -5.94 2.14
CA GLY A 40 -0.19 -5.88 0.93
C GLY A 40 -0.86 -7.20 0.61
N GLU A 41 -1.32 -7.32 -0.63
CA GLU A 41 -1.89 -8.55 -1.18
C GLU A 41 -1.57 -8.72 -2.67
N LEU A 42 -1.56 -9.96 -3.12
CA LEU A 42 -1.40 -10.30 -4.53
C LEU A 42 -2.79 -10.30 -5.19
N VAL A 43 -3.00 -9.39 -6.14
CA VAL A 43 -4.30 -9.18 -6.81
C VAL A 43 -4.44 -10.08 -8.03
N LYS A 44 -3.36 -10.24 -8.81
CA LYS A 44 -3.37 -11.05 -10.02
C LYS A 44 -2.01 -11.72 -10.24
N GLN A 45 -2.05 -12.97 -10.67
CA GLN A 45 -0.89 -13.72 -11.13
C GLN A 45 -1.18 -14.23 -12.56
N THR A 46 -0.19 -14.17 -13.44
CA THR A 46 -0.30 -14.68 -14.81
C THR A 46 1.03 -15.27 -15.22
N ILE A 47 1.03 -16.52 -15.66
CA ILE A 47 2.19 -17.26 -16.16
C ILE A 47 1.96 -17.51 -17.65
N GLU A 48 2.93 -17.13 -18.48
CA GLU A 48 2.89 -17.34 -19.91
C GLU A 48 4.19 -18.01 -20.37
N ALA A 49 4.10 -19.19 -20.97
CA ALA A 49 5.22 -19.76 -21.72
C ALA A 49 5.40 -18.97 -23.01
N LYS A 50 6.61 -18.46 -23.24
CA LYS A 50 6.99 -17.71 -24.43
C LYS A 50 8.13 -18.44 -25.12
N THR A 51 7.93 -18.72 -26.40
CA THR A 51 8.99 -19.20 -27.29
C THR A 51 9.32 -18.05 -28.23
N SER A 52 10.52 -17.50 -28.11
CA SER A 52 11.13 -16.67 -29.15
C SER A 52 12.08 -17.53 -29.97
N SER A 53 12.35 -17.15 -31.21
CA SER A 53 12.99 -17.97 -32.25
C SER A 53 14.15 -18.88 -31.82
N ASP A 54 14.91 -18.52 -30.78
CA ASP A 54 16.04 -19.28 -30.25
C ASP A 54 15.95 -19.62 -28.74
N TYR A 55 14.89 -19.19 -28.04
CA TYR A 55 14.77 -19.33 -26.58
C TYR A 55 13.33 -19.58 -26.13
N GLU A 56 13.16 -20.57 -25.25
CA GLU A 56 11.94 -20.77 -24.46
C GLU A 56 12.14 -20.17 -23.06
N TYR A 57 11.19 -19.34 -22.63
CA TYR A 57 11.18 -18.76 -21.29
C TYR A 57 9.75 -18.62 -20.78
N THR A 58 9.61 -18.56 -19.46
CA THR A 58 8.35 -18.36 -18.78
C THR A 58 8.26 -16.92 -18.29
N LYS A 59 7.29 -16.16 -18.81
CA LYS A 59 6.97 -14.82 -18.33
C LYS A 59 5.97 -14.90 -17.20
N LEU A 60 6.35 -14.41 -16.03
CA LEU A 60 5.48 -14.25 -14.88
C LEU A 60 5.11 -12.78 -14.71
N THR A 61 3.81 -12.47 -14.66
CA THR A 61 3.31 -11.12 -14.37
C THR A 61 2.54 -11.16 -13.07
N LEU A 62 2.97 -10.36 -12.10
CA LEU A 62 2.33 -10.19 -10.80
C LEU A 62 1.76 -8.79 -10.69
N LYS A 63 0.51 -8.70 -10.23
CA LYS A 63 -0.11 -7.44 -9.84
C LYS A 63 -0.34 -7.46 -8.33
N GLU A 64 0.28 -6.51 -7.65
CA GLU A 64 0.38 -6.42 -6.21
C GLU A 64 -0.27 -5.12 -5.73
N GLU A 65 -0.98 -5.18 -4.62
CA GLU A 65 -1.52 -4.01 -3.94
C GLU A 65 -0.85 -3.87 -2.57
N TYR A 66 -0.27 -2.71 -2.31
CA TYR A 66 0.41 -2.41 -1.05
C TYR A 66 -0.41 -1.45 -0.21
N ASN A 67 -0.52 -1.78 1.07
CA ASN A 67 -1.08 -0.90 2.08
C ASN A 67 0.02 0.06 2.53
N LEU A 68 0.12 1.21 1.88
CA LEU A 68 1.06 2.22 2.35
C LEU A 68 0.52 2.81 3.66
N PRO A 69 1.29 2.76 4.76
CA PRO A 69 1.01 3.64 5.86
C PRO A 69 1.14 5.07 5.32
N LEU A 70 0.03 5.80 5.28
CA LEU A 70 0.13 7.23 5.38
C LEU A 70 0.72 7.50 6.76
N ASP A 71 2.02 7.77 6.81
CA ASP A 71 2.57 8.68 7.80
C ASP A 71 1.83 10.00 7.57
N LEU A 72 0.62 10.10 8.13
CA LEU A 72 0.06 11.38 8.53
C LEU A 72 1.10 11.91 9.50
N ALA A 73 1.94 12.81 8.98
CA ALA A 73 3.08 13.35 9.66
C ALA A 73 2.78 13.49 11.16
N LYS A 74 3.47 12.72 12.01
CA LYS A 74 3.58 13.02 13.45
C LYS A 74 4.41 14.29 13.70
N ASN A 75 4.44 15.19 12.72
CA ASN A 75 5.12 16.47 12.71
C ASN A 75 4.25 17.41 11.87
N ASP A 76 3.02 17.65 12.29
CA ASP A 76 2.39 18.94 11.99
C ASP A 76 2.95 19.91 13.04
N PRO A 77 3.90 20.80 12.70
CA PRO A 77 4.41 21.79 13.65
C PRO A 77 3.35 22.83 14.07
N LYS A 78 2.10 22.72 13.61
CA LYS A 78 0.98 23.53 14.09
C LYS A 78 0.27 22.95 15.32
N ASP A 79 0.58 21.72 15.73
CA ASP A 79 -0.02 21.10 16.93
C ASP A 79 0.68 21.52 18.24
N ASP A 80 1.72 22.36 18.15
CA ASP A 80 2.53 22.84 19.28
C ASP A 80 2.27 24.33 19.61
N VAL A 81 1.11 24.89 19.21
CA VAL A 81 0.74 26.28 19.53
C VAL A 81 -0.76 26.38 19.85
N HIS A 82 -1.17 25.89 21.02
CA HIS A 82 -1.78 26.71 22.08
C HIS A 82 -2.44 25.82 23.18
N PRO A 83 -2.14 26.05 24.47
CA PRO A 83 -2.94 25.52 25.55
C PRO A 83 -4.29 26.24 25.61
N ASP A 84 -5.34 25.48 25.95
CA ASP A 84 -6.64 25.89 26.49
C ASP A 84 -6.99 27.38 26.41
N ASN A 85 -7.78 27.78 25.42
CA ASN A 85 -8.69 28.93 25.51
C ASN A 85 -9.88 28.68 24.58
N VAL A 86 -10.86 27.92 25.06
CA VAL A 86 -12.21 27.98 24.52
C VAL A 86 -12.80 29.31 24.99
N GLU A 87 -12.62 30.38 24.21
CA GLU A 87 -13.48 31.57 24.35
C GLU A 87 -14.88 31.18 23.89
N LEU A 88 -15.73 30.84 24.86
CA LEU A 88 -17.17 30.78 24.67
C LEU A 88 -17.64 32.19 24.36
N PHE A 89 -17.90 32.49 23.08
CA PHE A 89 -18.55 33.73 22.68
C PHE A 89 -19.79 34.00 23.55
N PRO A 90 -19.90 35.14 24.25
CA PRO A 90 -21.19 35.54 24.79
C PRO A 90 -22.11 35.85 23.60
N ILE A 91 -23.25 35.17 23.55
CA ILE A 91 -24.32 35.50 22.62
C ILE A 91 -24.87 36.85 23.09
N GLU A 92 -24.46 37.94 22.45
CA GLU A 92 -25.07 39.26 22.64
C GLU A 92 -26.52 39.22 22.14
N GLY A 93 -27.43 39.00 23.07
CA GLY A 93 -28.84 39.32 22.94
C GLY A 93 -29.18 40.43 23.92
N GLU A 94 -28.83 41.67 23.59
CA GLU A 94 -29.44 42.85 24.20
C GLU A 94 -30.95 42.84 23.91
N ALA A 95 -31.77 42.82 24.94
CA ALA A 95 -33.08 43.43 24.93
C ALA A 95 -33.20 44.28 26.20
N ASN A 96 -32.99 45.57 25.99
CA ASN A 96 -33.16 46.63 26.98
C ASN A 96 -34.65 47.03 27.04
N VAL A 97 -35.08 47.50 28.22
CA VAL A 97 -36.38 48.08 28.64
C VAL A 97 -37.41 47.12 29.24
#